data_AF-A0A967LUA9-F1
#
_entry.id   AF-A0A967LUA9-F1
#
_cell.length_a   1.000
_cell.length_b   1.000
_cell.length_c   1.000
_cell.angle_alpha   90.00
_cell.angle_beta   90.00
_cell.angle_gamma   90.00
#
_symmetry.space_group_name_H-M   'P 1'
#
loop_
_entity.id
_entity.type
_entity.pdbx_description
1 polymer ?
#
loop_
_entity_poly.entity_id
_entity_poly.type
_entity_poly.pdbx_seq_one_letter_code
_entity_poly.pdbx_strand_id
1 'polypeptide(L)'
;RLTELALAFGGPTPTATDVAIAMGLVELGAADRVDLHPAEGDALLGRMHSMLIEGVDRMKADATPLPLIAVGGGAFLVPTELEGITEVIHTKHADVANAVGAAIAQVSGEVDRIFQNRSRHEAIAEATVGAQKRAMAAGADADSLTTVEVDDIP
;
A
#
# COMPACT_ATOMS: atom_id res chain seq x y z
N ARG A 1 2.42 -19.22 1.81
CA ARG A 1 2.83 -19.71 0.48
C ARG A 1 4.29 -19.43 0.13
N LEU A 2 4.91 -18.30 0.54
CA LEU A 2 6.33 -18.05 0.23
C LEU A 2 7.24 -19.21 0.65
N THR A 3 7.13 -19.64 1.91
CA THR A 3 7.88 -20.76 2.48
C THR A 3 7.58 -22.13 1.85
N GLU A 4 6.52 -22.24 1.04
CA GLU A 4 6.12 -23.47 0.34
C GLU A 4 6.55 -23.44 -1.13
N LEU A 5 6.70 -22.26 -1.73
CA LEU A 5 6.88 -22.07 -3.16
C LEU A 5 8.29 -21.65 -3.55
N ALA A 6 8.91 -20.74 -2.81
CA ALA A 6 10.20 -20.17 -3.18
C ALA A 6 11.34 -21.19 -3.11
N LEU A 7 12.30 -21.05 -4.02
CA LEU A 7 13.44 -21.96 -4.16
C LEU A 7 14.30 -21.97 -2.89
N ALA A 8 14.51 -20.80 -2.28
CA ALA A 8 15.24 -20.64 -1.02
C ALA A 8 14.63 -21.43 0.15
N PHE A 9 13.37 -21.86 0.04
CA PHE A 9 12.68 -22.71 1.02
C PHE A 9 12.44 -24.15 0.53
N GLY A 10 13.00 -24.53 -0.62
CA GLY A 10 12.82 -25.85 -1.23
C GLY A 10 11.50 -26.02 -1.99
N GLY A 11 10.80 -24.93 -2.29
CA GLY A 11 9.64 -24.95 -3.16
C GLY A 11 10.01 -25.01 -4.64
N PRO A 12 9.04 -25.25 -5.54
CA PRO A 12 9.30 -25.49 -6.96
C PRO A 12 9.24 -24.23 -7.83
N THR A 13 8.97 -23.06 -7.28
CA THR A 13 8.61 -21.85 -8.05
C THR A 13 9.57 -20.72 -7.74
N PRO A 14 10.30 -20.19 -8.74
CA PRO A 14 11.07 -18.96 -8.58
C PRO A 14 10.18 -17.79 -8.17
N THR A 15 10.62 -17.00 -7.20
CA THR A 15 9.92 -15.84 -6.70
C THR A 15 10.80 -14.59 -6.72
N ALA A 16 10.19 -13.41 -6.57
CA ALA A 16 10.94 -12.17 -6.39
C ALA A 16 11.86 -12.20 -5.16
N THR A 17 11.51 -12.98 -4.14
CA THR A 17 12.34 -13.17 -2.94
C THR A 17 13.62 -13.92 -3.29
N ASP A 18 13.56 -14.92 -4.17
CA ASP A 18 14.75 -15.66 -4.61
C ASP A 18 15.70 -14.73 -5.39
N VAL A 19 15.16 -13.86 -6.26
CA VAL A 19 15.96 -12.83 -6.94
C VAL A 19 16.64 -11.90 -5.94
N ALA A 20 15.91 -11.43 -4.93
CA ALA A 20 16.48 -10.56 -3.90
C ALA A 20 17.58 -11.23 -3.07
N ILE A 21 17.42 -12.51 -2.74
CA ILE A 21 18.44 -13.31 -2.04
C ILE A 21 19.68 -13.45 -2.92
N ALA A 22 19.52 -13.82 -4.19
CA ALA A 22 20.63 -13.98 -5.13
C ALA A 22 21.39 -12.66 -5.37
N MET A 23 20.68 -11.53 -5.36
CA MET A 23 21.26 -10.18 -5.51
C MET A 23 21.76 -9.57 -4.19
N GLY A 24 21.67 -10.29 -3.07
CA GLY A 24 22.16 -9.83 -1.77
C GLY A 24 21.35 -8.68 -1.14
N LEU A 25 20.10 -8.49 -1.56
CA LEU A 25 19.21 -7.46 -1.00
C LEU A 25 18.59 -7.88 0.33
N VAL A 26 18.52 -9.18 0.61
CA VAL A 26 17.94 -9.72 1.84
C VAL A 26 18.60 -11.05 2.23
N GLU A 27 18.80 -11.24 3.53
CA GLU A 27 19.25 -12.52 4.09
C GLU A 27 18.04 -13.32 4.57
N LEU A 28 17.61 -14.30 3.79
CA LEU A 28 16.42 -15.10 4.06
C LEU A 28 16.51 -16.48 3.40
N GLY A 29 16.01 -17.52 4.07
CA GLY A 29 16.05 -18.88 3.55
C GLY A 29 17.46 -19.40 3.31
N ALA A 30 17.59 -20.38 2.41
CA ALA A 30 18.86 -21.01 2.04
C ALA A 30 19.32 -20.51 0.66
N ALA A 31 20.27 -19.56 0.65
CA ALA A 31 20.74 -18.89 -0.57
C ALA A 31 21.41 -19.85 -1.58
N ASP A 32 22.01 -20.93 -1.10
CA ASP A 32 22.61 -22.00 -1.91
C ASP A 32 21.59 -22.78 -2.76
N ARG A 33 20.29 -22.62 -2.49
CA ARG A 33 19.21 -23.21 -3.27
C ARG A 33 18.74 -22.34 -4.43
N VAL A 34 19.20 -21.09 -4.48
CA VAL A 34 18.85 -20.14 -5.54
C VAL A 34 19.96 -20.14 -6.59
N ASP A 35 19.75 -20.89 -7.67
CA ASP A 35 20.65 -20.88 -8.83
C ASP A 35 20.16 -19.82 -9.82
N LEU A 36 20.68 -18.60 -9.68
CA LEU A 36 20.37 -17.47 -10.56
C LEU A 36 21.67 -16.80 -11.01
N HIS A 37 21.87 -16.72 -12.32
CA HIS A 37 23.04 -16.06 -12.87
C HIS A 37 22.97 -14.54 -12.62
N PRO A 38 24.07 -13.86 -12.25
CA PRO A 38 24.05 -12.42 -11.91
C PRO A 38 23.37 -11.53 -12.96
N ALA A 39 23.68 -11.73 -14.24
CA ALA A 39 23.06 -10.95 -15.32
C ALA A 39 21.54 -11.17 -15.47
N GLU A 40 21.04 -12.36 -15.14
CA GLU A 40 19.60 -12.64 -15.11
C GLU A 40 18.95 -11.98 -13.90
N GLY A 41 19.62 -12.03 -12.74
CA GLY A 41 19.20 -11.32 -11.53
C GLY A 41 19.08 -9.81 -11.74
N ASP A 42 20.08 -9.19 -12.36
CA ASP A 42 20.06 -7.76 -12.71
C ASP A 42 18.88 -7.42 -13.64
N ALA A 43 18.64 -8.26 -14.66
CA ALA A 43 17.53 -8.05 -15.60
C ALA A 43 16.16 -8.18 -14.92
N LEU A 44 15.99 -9.18 -14.05
CA LEU A 44 14.75 -9.41 -13.30
C LEU A 44 14.50 -8.28 -12.29
N LEU A 45 15.52 -7.89 -11.54
CA LEU A 45 15.45 -6.79 -10.58
C LEU A 45 15.15 -5.46 -11.29
N GLY A 46 15.83 -5.19 -12.40
CA GLY A 46 15.55 -4.03 -13.25
C GLY A 46 14.10 -3.99 -13.73
N ARG A 47 13.54 -5.14 -14.15
CA ARG A 47 12.13 -5.24 -14.52
C ARG A 47 11.19 -4.93 -13.33
N MET A 48 11.50 -5.43 -12.14
CA MET A 48 10.72 -5.13 -10.93
C MET A 48 10.76 -3.63 -10.60
N HIS A 49 11.94 -2.99 -10.70
CA HIS A 49 12.07 -1.56 -10.49
C HIS A 49 11.27 -0.75 -11.52
N SER A 50 11.30 -1.10 -12.80
CA SER A 50 10.47 -0.44 -13.81
C SER A 50 8.97 -0.58 -13.49
N MET A 51 8.53 -1.76 -13.04
CA MET A 51 7.14 -1.96 -12.62
C MET A 51 6.77 -1.10 -11.40
N LEU A 52 7.69 -0.90 -10.46
CA LEU A 52 7.50 0.01 -9.33
C LEU A 52 7.36 1.46 -9.81
N ILE A 53 8.26 1.94 -10.68
CA ILE A 53 8.21 3.30 -11.24
C ILE A 53 6.89 3.55 -11.97
N GLU A 54 6.51 2.65 -12.88
CA GLU A 54 5.23 2.73 -13.62
C GLU A 54 4.01 2.76 -12.68
N GLY A 55 4.05 1.96 -11.61
CA GLY A 55 2.99 1.93 -10.61
C GLY A 55 2.88 3.23 -9.83
N VAL A 56 4.01 3.77 -9.40
CA VAL A 56 4.07 5.02 -8.64
C VAL A 56 3.64 6.21 -9.51
N ASP A 57 4.12 6.28 -10.75
CA ASP A 57 3.73 7.35 -11.68
C ASP A 57 2.23 7.35 -11.97
N ARG A 58 1.59 6.17 -12.05
CA ARG A 58 0.13 6.06 -12.22
C ARG A 58 -0.65 6.57 -11.01
N MET A 59 -0.08 6.49 -9.81
CA MET A 59 -0.73 6.93 -8.56
C MET A 59 -0.63 8.44 -8.35
N LYS A 60 0.39 9.10 -8.92
CA LYS A 60 0.58 10.53 -8.78
C LYS A 60 -0.50 11.29 -9.55
N ALA A 61 -1.06 12.34 -8.93
CA ALA A 61 -2.04 13.21 -9.56
C ALA A 61 -1.42 14.03 -10.71
N ASP A 62 -0.13 14.34 -10.61
CA ASP A 62 0.65 15.03 -11.62
C ASP A 62 2.13 14.60 -11.57
N ALA A 63 2.99 15.22 -12.39
CA ALA A 63 4.40 14.85 -12.49
C ALA A 63 5.26 15.28 -11.28
N THR A 64 4.72 16.06 -10.33
CA THR A 64 5.47 16.60 -9.19
C THR A 64 6.10 15.48 -8.38
N PRO A 65 7.43 15.47 -8.19
CA PRO A 65 8.08 14.48 -7.36
C PRO A 65 7.59 14.55 -5.90
N LEU A 66 7.34 13.38 -5.31
CA LEU A 66 6.87 13.22 -3.93
C LEU A 66 7.73 12.18 -3.20
N PRO A 67 7.80 12.21 -1.86
CA PRO A 67 8.48 11.17 -1.10
C PRO A 67 7.71 9.85 -1.19
N LEU A 68 8.44 8.73 -1.18
CA LEU A 68 7.88 7.38 -1.17
C LEU A 68 8.25 6.67 0.14
N ILE A 69 7.26 6.15 0.85
CA ILE A 69 7.49 5.36 2.06
C ILE A 69 7.36 3.87 1.70
N ALA A 70 8.46 3.12 1.77
CA ALA A 70 8.47 1.70 1.47
C ALA A 70 8.11 0.89 2.74
N VAL A 71 6.98 0.18 2.68
CA VAL A 71 6.47 -0.64 3.79
C VAL A 71 6.07 -2.05 3.35
N GLY A 72 5.83 -2.92 4.33
CA GLY A 72 5.45 -4.31 4.13
C GLY A 72 6.65 -5.24 3.91
N GLY A 73 6.37 -6.55 3.88
CA GLY A 73 7.40 -7.59 3.79
C GLY A 73 8.19 -7.60 2.48
N GLY A 74 7.79 -6.84 1.46
CA GLY A 74 8.51 -6.69 0.19
C GLY A 74 9.32 -5.39 0.07
N ALA A 75 9.40 -4.57 1.13
CA ALA A 75 10.06 -3.27 1.07
C ALA A 75 11.55 -3.34 0.68
N PHE A 76 12.21 -4.49 0.89
CA PHE A 76 13.59 -4.72 0.46
C PHE A 76 13.77 -4.76 -1.07
N LEU A 77 12.70 -4.93 -1.85
CA LEU A 77 12.72 -4.85 -3.31
C LEU A 77 12.62 -3.42 -3.84
N VAL A 78 12.34 -2.45 -2.96
CA VAL A 78 12.25 -1.04 -3.35
C VAL A 78 13.65 -0.43 -3.24
N PRO A 79 14.21 0.10 -4.35
CA PRO A 79 15.53 0.70 -4.32
C PRO A 79 15.54 1.99 -3.51
N THR A 80 16.73 2.43 -3.09
CA THR A 80 16.90 3.68 -2.31
C THR A 80 16.63 4.95 -3.12
N GLU A 81 16.67 4.84 -4.45
CA GLU A 81 16.41 5.93 -5.39
C GLU A 81 15.47 5.43 -6.49
N LEU A 82 14.49 6.26 -6.84
CA LEU A 82 13.53 6.02 -7.92
C LEU A 82 13.36 7.31 -8.71
N GLU A 83 13.29 7.19 -10.03
CA GLU A 83 12.97 8.32 -10.89
C GLU A 83 11.59 8.89 -10.53
N GLY A 84 11.47 10.22 -10.54
CA GLY A 84 10.19 10.88 -10.22
C GLY A 84 9.82 10.91 -8.73
N ILE A 85 10.71 10.45 -7.85
CA ILE A 85 10.54 10.42 -6.38
C ILE A 85 11.65 11.24 -5.72
N THR A 86 11.28 12.03 -4.69
CA THR A 86 12.25 12.92 -4.01
C THR A 86 13.17 12.16 -3.07
N GLU A 87 12.63 11.15 -2.38
CA GLU A 87 13.35 10.28 -1.46
C GLU A 87 12.56 8.99 -1.24
N VAL A 88 13.27 7.89 -1.05
CA VAL A 88 12.67 6.62 -0.60
C VAL A 88 12.97 6.42 0.88
N ILE A 89 11.92 6.32 1.68
CA ILE A 89 11.98 6.19 3.13
C ILE A 89 11.73 4.74 3.52
N HIS A 90 12.80 4.03 3.90
CA HIS A 90 12.72 2.72 4.55
C HIS A 90 12.61 2.90 6.06
N THR A 91 11.44 2.59 6.62
CA THR A 91 11.20 2.76 8.06
C THR A 91 11.65 1.52 8.85
N LYS A 92 12.10 1.73 10.10
CA LYS A 92 12.53 0.63 11.00
C LYS A 92 11.45 -0.43 11.23
N HIS A 93 10.17 -0.03 11.20
CA HIS A 93 9.01 -0.88 11.49
C HIS A 93 8.11 -1.09 10.27
N ALA A 94 8.72 -1.10 9.08
CA ALA A 94 8.03 -1.27 7.81
C ALA A 94 7.19 -2.55 7.74
N ASP A 95 7.63 -3.61 8.42
CA ASP A 95 7.00 -4.94 8.48
C ASP A 95 5.61 -4.93 9.15
N VAL A 96 5.38 -4.00 10.08
CA VAL A 96 4.12 -3.88 10.83
C VAL A 96 3.29 -2.67 10.43
N ALA A 97 3.63 -1.98 9.34
CA ALA A 97 2.94 -0.75 8.92
C ALA A 97 1.42 -0.91 8.80
N ASN A 98 0.93 -2.05 8.28
CA ASN A 98 -0.51 -2.32 8.19
C ASN A 98 -1.17 -2.44 9.58
N ALA A 99 -0.49 -3.07 10.54
CA ALA A 99 -1.00 -3.19 11.91
C ALA A 99 -1.02 -1.84 12.61
N VAL A 100 0.01 -1.01 12.40
CA VAL A 100 0.04 0.38 12.88
C VAL A 100 -1.11 1.18 12.28
N GLY A 101 -1.33 1.09 10.96
CA GLY A 101 -2.44 1.74 10.26
C GLY A 101 -3.79 1.36 10.85
N ALA A 102 -4.01 0.07 11.12
CA ALA A 102 -5.23 -0.40 11.77
C ALA A 102 -5.38 0.10 13.22
N ALA A 103 -4.27 0.22 13.96
CA ALA A 103 -4.29 0.65 15.36
C ALA A 103 -4.52 2.17 15.54
N ILE A 104 -4.12 2.99 14.56
CA ILE A 104 -4.33 4.44 14.58
C ILE A 104 -5.61 4.88 13.86
N ALA A 105 -6.29 3.96 13.17
CA ALA A 105 -7.51 4.25 12.45
C ALA A 105 -8.58 4.80 13.40
N GLN A 106 -9.14 5.96 13.07
CA GLN A 106 -10.24 6.52 13.84
C GLN A 106 -11.54 5.77 13.55
N VAL A 107 -12.43 5.71 14.55
CA VAL A 107 -13.77 5.18 14.35
C VAL A 107 -14.54 6.13 13.44
N SER A 108 -15.01 5.63 12.30
CA SER A 108 -15.70 6.42 11.28
C SER A 108 -16.97 5.73 10.79
N GLY A 109 -17.77 6.46 10.04
CA GLY A 109 -18.94 5.95 9.36
C GLY A 109 -19.13 6.69 8.05
N GLU A 110 -19.52 5.96 7.01
CA GLU A 110 -19.72 6.50 5.67
C GLU A 110 -21.12 6.17 5.15
N VAL A 111 -21.63 7.03 4.26
CA VAL A 111 -22.86 6.79 3.52
C VAL A 111 -22.62 7.16 2.07
N ASP A 112 -22.66 6.16 1.21
CA ASP A 112 -22.73 6.33 -0.24
C ASP A 112 -24.10 5.82 -0.73
N ARG A 113 -24.94 6.73 -1.23
CA ARG A 113 -26.31 6.45 -1.68
C ARG A 113 -26.76 7.42 -2.76
N ILE A 114 -27.58 6.92 -3.69
CA ILE A 114 -28.31 7.73 -4.66
C ILE A 114 -29.55 8.34 -4.00
N PHE A 115 -29.67 9.66 -4.05
CA PHE A 115 -30.84 10.39 -3.56
C PHE A 115 -31.69 10.88 -4.75
N GLN A 116 -33.00 10.69 -4.66
CA GLN A 116 -33.96 11.13 -5.69
C GLN A 116 -35.03 12.04 -5.07
N ASN A 117 -35.57 12.96 -5.86
CA ASN A 117 -36.63 13.89 -5.44
C ASN A 117 -36.25 14.71 -4.18
N ARG A 118 -34.97 15.05 -4.06
CA ARG A 118 -34.39 15.88 -2.99
C ARG A 118 -33.54 16.96 -3.61
N SER A 119 -33.46 18.11 -2.95
CA SER A 119 -32.42 19.08 -3.27
C SER A 119 -31.05 18.54 -2.86
N ARG A 120 -29.99 19.01 -3.52
CA ARG A 120 -28.60 18.70 -3.16
C ARG A 120 -28.32 18.93 -1.66
N HIS A 121 -28.80 20.04 -1.11
CA HIS A 121 -28.60 20.37 0.30
C HIS A 121 -29.28 19.36 1.24
N GLU A 122 -30.51 18.94 0.94
CA GLU A 122 -31.23 17.92 1.73
C GLU A 122 -30.53 16.56 1.63
N ALA A 123 -30.08 16.17 0.44
CA ALA A 123 -29.37 14.91 0.22
C ALA A 123 -28.06 14.85 1.03
N ILE A 124 -27.25 15.91 0.97
CA ILE A 124 -25.99 16.01 1.74
C ILE A 124 -26.27 16.01 3.24
N ALA A 125 -27.27 16.74 3.72
CA ALA A 125 -27.63 16.77 5.14
C ALA A 125 -28.08 15.38 5.63
N GLU A 126 -28.91 14.68 4.85
CA GLU A 126 -29.36 13.33 5.17
C GLU A 126 -28.20 12.32 5.16
N ALA A 127 -27.31 12.39 4.17
CA ALA A 127 -26.11 11.56 4.08
C ALA A 127 -25.18 11.78 5.29
N THR A 128 -24.93 13.05 5.64
CA THR A 128 -24.07 13.44 6.77
C THR A 128 -24.62 12.89 8.09
N VAL A 129 -25.92 13.06 8.37
CA VAL A 129 -26.57 12.49 9.56
C VAL A 129 -26.47 10.96 9.56
N GLY A 130 -26.63 10.34 8.39
CA GLY A 130 -26.46 8.90 8.23
C GLY A 130 -25.05 8.41 8.55
N ALA A 131 -24.03 9.11 8.06
CA ALA A 131 -22.62 8.82 8.31
C ALA A 131 -22.28 8.96 9.81
N GLN A 132 -22.73 10.06 10.44
CA GLN A 132 -22.59 10.29 11.88
C GLN A 132 -23.22 9.15 12.70
N LYS A 133 -24.44 8.72 12.35
CA LYS A 133 -25.11 7.59 13.04
C LYS A 133 -24.33 6.29 12.91
N ARG A 134 -23.75 6.01 11.75
CA ARG A 134 -22.91 4.82 11.54
C ARG A 134 -21.62 4.89 12.35
N ALA A 135 -20.97 6.06 12.40
CA ALA A 135 -19.78 6.28 13.22
C ALA A 135 -20.08 6.01 14.71
N MET A 136 -21.17 6.57 15.25
CA MET A 136 -21.59 6.33 16.63
C MET A 136 -21.92 4.85 16.88
N ALA A 137 -22.61 4.19 15.95
CA ALA A 137 -22.91 2.76 16.05
C ALA A 137 -21.65 1.88 16.04
N ALA A 138 -20.58 2.35 15.39
CA ALA A 138 -19.25 1.72 15.42
C ALA A 138 -18.45 2.05 16.69
N GLY A 139 -18.95 2.91 17.58
CA GLY A 139 -18.33 3.26 18.86
C GLY A 139 -17.67 4.64 18.90
N ALA A 140 -17.91 5.52 17.92
CA ALA A 140 -17.42 6.89 17.96
C ALA A 140 -18.14 7.72 19.02
N ASP A 141 -17.41 8.61 19.68
CA ASP A 141 -17.98 9.60 20.60
C ASP A 141 -18.69 10.70 19.80
N ALA A 142 -19.97 10.93 20.11
CA ALA A 142 -20.84 11.87 19.40
C ALA A 142 -20.32 13.30 19.43
N ASP A 143 -19.71 13.72 20.53
CA ASP A 143 -19.20 15.08 20.71
C ASP A 143 -17.88 15.33 19.96
N SER A 144 -17.21 14.25 19.52
CA SER A 144 -15.94 14.30 18.79
C SER A 144 -16.10 14.21 17.26
N LEU A 145 -17.31 13.97 16.75
CA LEU A 145 -17.55 13.76 15.33
C LEU A 145 -17.20 14.99 14.50
N THR A 146 -16.44 14.77 13.42
CA THR A 146 -16.11 15.79 12.43
C THR A 146 -16.32 15.21 11.03
N THR A 147 -16.91 16.00 10.13
CA THR A 147 -17.05 15.60 8.72
C THR A 147 -15.70 15.74 8.01
N VAL A 148 -15.19 14.62 7.47
CA VAL A 148 -13.90 14.59 6.76
C VAL A 148 -14.07 14.98 5.29
N GLU A 149 -15.06 14.40 4.62
CA GLU A 149 -15.26 14.54 3.19
C GLU A 149 -16.75 14.47 2.84
N VAL A 150 -17.15 15.23 1.82
CA VAL A 150 -18.46 15.17 1.19
C VAL A 150 -18.23 15.29 -0.31
N ASP A 151 -18.68 14.29 -1.06
CA ASP A 151 -18.68 14.28 -2.52
C ASP A 151 -20.11 14.06 -3.04
N ASP A 152 -20.45 14.72 -4.14
CA ASP A 152 -21.74 14.58 -4.80
C ASP A 152 -21.61 14.68 -6.32
N ILE A 153 -22.24 13.73 -7.01
CA ILE A 153 -22.22 13.62 -8.47
C ILE A 153 -23.64 13.93 -8.98
N PRO A 154 -23.82 14.98 -9.82
CA PRO A 154 -25.12 15.38 -10.37
C PRO A 154 -25.78 14.37 -11.31
#